data_AF-A0A9N8HPY2-F1
#
_entry.id   AF-A0A9N8HPY2-F1
#
_cell.length_a   1.000
_cell.length_b   1.000
_cell.length_c   1.000
_cell.angle_alpha   90.00
_cell.angle_beta   90.00
_cell.angle_gamma   90.00
#
_symmetry.space_group_name_H-M   'P 1'
#
loop_
_entity.id
_entity.type
_entity.pdbx_description
1 polymer ?
#
loop_
_entity_poly.entity_id
_entity_poly.type
_entity_poly.pdbx_seq_one_letter_code
_entity_poly.pdbx_strand_id
1 'polypeptide(L)'
;MTVISRLRAPTSILLKRRLTASRNSHGLPLAASLSARWLSNDTAAASNEGARYSDVLIVGGGVVGCALARQLNQRLPSLSVHLVEARDAPTSKPASSNEIPHPRSYALSPQSLDILGLLSSEETTSDEMANQDVKLGWYDAMQIWEARNPATLRFHADDLPFDEAKLDRPKMLGAVVEDGPLVRALWEKLESHPQTTISTNTTVQDLQLSSNGQGVVTVETSDNEIHQTRLLVAADGAQSPIRQRLGVKQAQWDYGRQALTFTVELSQDDRIPRTAYQRFIHGQEAGRGPLALLPTHSPRHAIVVWSTTPEMVKKWKETDDNNALIDHLQNLLQTGPQRLPPLVESKPGQVPPLLSNVLFGVERLLETVQDAGAMLAATNSRSWMAPPKLSKIVSPKLSFPLACRNVGQYHHASNRVVLVGDAAHTVHPMAGQGLNLGLGAVESLVESIVESEAVGMDVTYGLDSFLRKRHAANSSVIMGIHALHEIFAVQDNVPLMHAKSFGMNVMQQVGPLRRRIVQAATQGVVF
;
A
#
# COMPACT_ATOMS: atom_id res chain seq x y z
N MET A 1 33.16 -16.93 -57.35
CA MET A 1 32.09 -17.94 -57.38
C MET A 1 31.34 -17.85 -56.05
N THR A 2 30.16 -17.21 -55.99
CA THR A 2 28.82 -17.87 -56.08
C THR A 2 28.56 -18.62 -54.74
N VAL A 3 27.56 -18.39 -53.86
CA VAL A 3 26.23 -17.75 -53.96
C VAL A 3 25.55 -17.76 -52.55
N ILE A 4 24.96 -16.62 -52.14
CA ILE A 4 23.57 -16.42 -51.60
C ILE A 4 23.13 -16.81 -50.16
N SER A 5 22.85 -15.74 -49.36
CA SER A 5 21.65 -15.45 -48.52
C SER A 5 21.43 -16.19 -47.18
N ARG A 6 20.81 -15.66 -46.10
CA ARG A 6 19.84 -14.57 -45.81
C ARG A 6 20.13 -14.04 -44.37
N LEU A 7 20.31 -12.74 -44.14
CA LEU A 7 19.31 -11.76 -43.65
C LEU A 7 18.39 -12.20 -42.49
N ARG A 8 18.55 -11.58 -41.31
CA ARG A 8 17.51 -10.80 -40.60
C ARG A 8 18.10 -10.05 -39.39
N ALA A 9 18.31 -8.75 -39.55
CA ALA A 9 18.45 -7.77 -38.47
C ALA A 9 17.04 -7.31 -38.03
N PRO A 10 16.77 -7.05 -36.75
CA PRO A 10 15.50 -6.47 -36.33
C PRO A 10 15.54 -4.95 -36.55
N THR A 11 14.74 -4.50 -37.52
CA THR A 11 14.34 -3.12 -37.78
C THR A 11 13.54 -2.57 -36.59
N SER A 12 14.11 -1.58 -35.87
CA SER A 12 13.35 -0.66 -35.02
C SER A 12 12.98 0.58 -35.84
N ILE A 13 11.78 0.56 -36.43
CA ILE A 13 11.22 1.75 -37.08
C ILE A 13 10.59 2.62 -36.00
N LEU A 14 11.30 3.68 -35.63
CA LEU A 14 10.80 4.87 -34.96
C LEU A 14 9.75 5.55 -35.84
N LEU A 15 8.47 5.38 -35.52
CA LEU A 15 7.39 6.15 -36.13
C LEU A 15 7.17 7.44 -35.32
N LYS A 16 8.05 8.43 -35.53
CA LYS A 16 7.74 9.84 -35.22
C LYS A 16 6.72 10.33 -36.25
N ARG A 17 5.42 10.19 -35.95
CA ARG A 17 4.37 10.83 -36.74
C ARG A 17 4.31 12.32 -36.36
N ARG A 18 5.09 13.15 -37.07
CA ARG A 18 4.83 14.59 -37.17
C ARG A 18 3.50 14.77 -37.88
N LEU A 19 2.46 15.18 -37.17
CA LEU A 19 1.22 15.69 -37.78
C LEU A 19 1.53 17.08 -38.35
N THR A 20 1.83 17.15 -39.64
CA THR A 20 1.79 18.39 -40.40
C THR A 20 0.33 18.81 -40.58
N ALA A 21 -0.04 19.92 -39.97
CA ALA A 21 -1.35 20.54 -40.12
C ALA A 21 -1.56 21.00 -41.57
N SER A 22 -2.51 20.39 -42.27
CA SER A 22 -3.05 20.91 -43.53
C SER A 22 -4.17 21.91 -43.20
N ARG A 23 -4.01 23.17 -43.62
CA ARG A 23 -5.00 24.24 -43.49
C ARG A 23 -5.93 24.24 -44.71
N ASN A 24 -7.25 24.19 -44.50
CA ASN A 24 -8.23 24.61 -45.52
C ASN A 24 -8.43 26.13 -45.49
N SER A 25 -8.93 26.68 -46.61
CA SER A 25 -9.01 28.10 -47.00
C SER A 25 -9.77 29.07 -46.08
N HIS A 26 -10.20 28.64 -44.89
CA HIS A 26 -10.91 29.47 -43.90
C HIS A 26 -10.31 29.45 -42.47
N GLY A 27 -9.07 28.99 -42.29
CA GLY A 27 -8.24 29.45 -41.16
C GLY A 27 -8.68 29.07 -39.73
N LEU A 28 -9.33 27.92 -39.50
CA LEU A 28 -9.62 27.39 -38.16
C LEU A 28 -9.03 25.98 -37.95
N PRO A 29 -8.51 25.64 -36.74
CA PRO A 29 -7.92 24.34 -36.46
C PRO A 29 -9.00 23.24 -36.28
N LEU A 30 -8.90 22.17 -37.07
CA LEU A 30 -9.73 20.98 -37.03
C LEU A 30 -9.06 19.91 -36.13
N ALA A 31 -9.38 19.94 -34.83
CA ALA A 31 -9.30 18.79 -33.92
C ALA A 31 -9.95 19.13 -32.56
N ALA A 32 -11.20 19.56 -32.58
CA ALA A 32 -12.08 19.43 -31.41
C ALA A 32 -12.74 18.05 -31.54
N SER A 33 -12.30 17.09 -30.72
CA SER A 33 -12.92 15.78 -30.62
C SER A 33 -14.39 15.94 -30.22
N LEU A 34 -15.28 15.67 -31.16
CA LEU A 34 -16.71 15.52 -30.94
C LEU A 34 -16.92 14.25 -30.11
N SER A 35 -16.83 14.34 -28.78
CA SER A 35 -17.64 13.48 -27.93
C SER A 35 -19.08 13.93 -28.13
N ALA A 36 -19.77 13.27 -29.06
CA ALA A 36 -21.21 13.39 -29.17
C ALA A 36 -21.79 12.95 -27.81
N ARG A 37 -22.16 13.95 -26.99
CA ARG A 37 -22.98 13.77 -25.79
C ARG A 37 -24.31 13.16 -26.24
N TRP A 38 -24.34 11.83 -26.31
CA TRP A 38 -25.57 11.06 -26.40
C TRP A 38 -26.28 11.14 -25.04
N LEU A 39 -26.87 12.30 -24.77
CA LEU A 39 -28.08 12.37 -23.96
C LEU A 39 -29.15 11.70 -24.81
N SER A 40 -29.45 10.44 -24.51
CA SER A 40 -30.74 9.86 -24.87
C SER A 40 -31.82 10.66 -24.13
N ASN A 41 -32.32 11.71 -24.77
CA ASN A 41 -33.66 12.21 -24.54
C ASN A 41 -34.62 11.08 -24.95
N ASP A 42 -34.92 10.17 -24.04
CA ASP A 42 -36.21 9.50 -23.91
C ASP A 42 -36.13 8.38 -22.87
N THR A 43 -36.41 8.73 -21.60
CA THR A 43 -37.62 8.31 -20.87
C THR A 43 -37.44 8.53 -19.37
N ALA A 44 -38.13 9.56 -18.85
CA ALA A 44 -38.45 9.77 -17.44
C ALA A 44 -37.29 9.79 -16.42
N ALA A 45 -36.28 10.64 -16.63
CA ALA A 45 -35.58 11.24 -15.50
C ALA A 45 -36.33 12.52 -15.16
N ALA A 46 -37.01 12.55 -14.01
CA ALA A 46 -37.44 13.81 -13.42
C ALA A 46 -36.22 14.76 -13.45
N SER A 47 -36.34 15.87 -14.15
CA SER A 47 -35.41 16.97 -14.03
C SER A 47 -35.50 17.45 -12.58
N ASN A 48 -34.68 16.89 -11.70
CA ASN A 48 -34.47 17.46 -10.37
C ASN A 48 -33.77 18.80 -10.57
N GLU A 49 -34.56 19.86 -10.78
CA GLU A 49 -34.11 21.25 -10.74
C GLU A 49 -33.34 21.43 -9.42
N GLY A 50 -32.00 21.57 -9.51
CA GLY A 50 -31.11 21.69 -8.35
C GLY A 50 -30.06 20.57 -8.19
N ALA A 51 -30.10 19.49 -8.98
CA ALA A 51 -29.09 18.44 -8.89
C ALA A 51 -27.71 18.92 -9.42
N ARG A 52 -26.66 18.71 -8.63
CA ARG A 52 -25.27 19.01 -9.02
C ARG A 52 -24.69 17.88 -9.85
N TYR A 53 -24.15 18.19 -11.03
CA TYR A 53 -23.55 17.20 -11.92
C TYR A 53 -22.02 17.17 -11.78
N SER A 54 -21.45 15.96 -11.81
CA SER A 54 -20.01 15.73 -11.97
C SER A 54 -19.76 14.46 -12.79
N ASP A 55 -18.69 14.41 -13.58
CA ASP A 55 -18.33 13.19 -14.31
C ASP A 55 -17.96 12.07 -13.33
N VAL A 56 -17.20 12.42 -12.28
CA VAL A 56 -16.80 11.49 -11.21
C VAL A 56 -17.09 12.09 -9.84
N LEU A 57 -17.89 11.37 -9.05
CA LEU A 57 -18.13 11.66 -7.64
C LEU A 57 -17.29 10.73 -6.77
N ILE A 58 -16.40 11.27 -5.95
CA ILE A 58 -15.56 10.52 -5.03
C ILE A 58 -16.07 10.75 -3.62
N VAL A 59 -16.34 9.68 -2.87
CA VAL A 59 -16.80 9.77 -1.48
C VAL A 59 -15.68 9.27 -0.57
N GLY A 60 -15.14 10.18 0.25
CA GLY A 60 -14.00 9.98 1.13
C GLY A 60 -12.77 10.78 0.69
N GLY A 61 -12.43 11.84 1.42
CA GLY A 61 -11.27 12.72 1.22
C GLY A 61 -10.02 12.28 2.00
N GLY A 62 -9.84 10.96 2.17
CA GLY A 62 -8.57 10.40 2.64
C GLY A 62 -7.51 10.34 1.53
N VAL A 63 -6.33 9.78 1.84
CA VAL A 63 -5.20 9.69 0.88
C VAL A 63 -5.63 9.09 -0.47
N VAL A 64 -6.40 8.00 -0.47
CA VAL A 64 -6.84 7.31 -1.69
C VAL A 64 -7.76 8.20 -2.54
N GLY A 65 -8.80 8.80 -1.95
CA GLY A 65 -9.74 9.64 -2.68
C GLY A 65 -9.08 10.91 -3.21
N CYS A 66 -8.20 11.54 -2.43
CA CYS A 66 -7.46 12.71 -2.88
C CYS A 66 -6.44 12.37 -3.98
N ALA A 67 -5.75 11.23 -3.88
CA ALA A 67 -4.84 10.77 -4.93
C ALA A 67 -5.59 10.51 -6.24
N LEU A 68 -6.78 9.90 -6.17
CA LEU A 68 -7.63 9.68 -7.33
C LEU A 68 -8.06 10.99 -7.99
N ALA A 69 -8.62 11.93 -7.21
CA ALA A 69 -9.04 13.23 -7.72
C ALA A 69 -7.88 13.95 -8.41
N ARG A 70 -6.70 13.96 -7.77
CA ARG A 70 -5.51 14.61 -8.33
C ARG A 70 -5.04 13.96 -9.62
N GLN A 71 -4.96 12.63 -9.67
CA GLN A 71 -4.51 11.95 -10.89
C GLN A 71 -5.50 12.14 -12.05
N LEU A 72 -6.81 12.13 -11.78
CA LEU A 72 -7.82 12.46 -12.78
C LEU A 72 -7.63 13.89 -13.30
N ASN A 73 -7.46 14.87 -12.42
CA ASN A 73 -7.20 16.26 -12.80
C ASN A 73 -5.96 16.41 -13.69
N GLN A 74 -4.87 15.72 -13.34
CA GLN A 74 -3.60 15.81 -14.06
C GLN A 74 -3.66 15.14 -15.44
N ARG A 75 -4.38 14.03 -15.57
CA ARG A 75 -4.42 13.21 -16.79
C ARG A 75 -5.59 13.55 -17.70
N LEU A 76 -6.68 14.08 -17.12
CA LEU A 76 -7.93 14.45 -17.79
C LEU A 76 -8.42 15.82 -17.29
N PRO A 77 -7.76 16.94 -17.66
CA PRO A 77 -8.06 18.27 -17.13
C PRO A 77 -9.47 18.79 -17.46
N SER A 78 -10.20 18.14 -18.36
CA SER A 78 -11.58 18.48 -18.73
C SER A 78 -12.64 17.72 -17.94
N LEU A 79 -12.24 16.71 -17.15
CA LEU A 79 -13.14 15.86 -16.39
C LEU A 79 -13.54 16.56 -15.10
N SER A 80 -14.84 16.71 -14.85
CA SER A 80 -15.33 17.33 -13.61
C SER A 80 -15.33 16.32 -12.45
N VAL A 81 -14.68 16.67 -11.34
CA VAL A 81 -14.57 15.83 -10.14
C VAL A 81 -15.23 16.52 -8.95
N HIS A 82 -16.13 15.81 -8.28
CA HIS A 82 -16.67 16.25 -6.99
C HIS A 82 -16.22 15.30 -5.88
N LEU A 83 -15.70 15.83 -4.77
CA LEU A 83 -15.25 15.07 -3.61
C LEU A 83 -16.16 15.36 -2.41
N VAL A 84 -16.73 14.32 -1.81
CA VAL A 84 -17.53 14.41 -0.59
C VAL A 84 -16.74 13.82 0.57
N GLU A 85 -16.49 14.61 1.61
CA GLU A 85 -15.80 14.18 2.84
C GLU A 85 -16.70 14.42 4.06
N ALA A 86 -16.76 13.40 4.91
CA ALA A 86 -17.59 13.38 6.11
C ALA A 86 -17.04 14.27 7.24
N ARG A 87 -15.77 14.63 7.17
CA ARG A 87 -15.05 15.44 8.16
C ARG A 87 -14.82 16.86 7.64
N ASP A 88 -14.38 17.74 8.54
CA ASP A 88 -13.82 19.03 8.18
C ASP A 88 -12.60 18.87 7.27
N ALA A 89 -12.34 19.91 6.46
CA ALA A 89 -11.08 20.04 5.76
C ALA A 89 -9.90 19.95 6.76
N PRO A 90 -8.77 19.35 6.38
CA PRO A 90 -7.58 19.31 7.23
C PRO A 90 -7.19 20.73 7.65
N THR A 91 -7.07 20.97 8.96
CA THR A 91 -6.74 22.30 9.47
C THR A 91 -5.36 22.77 8.97
N SER A 92 -5.22 24.09 8.84
CA SER A 92 -3.97 24.74 8.51
C SER A 92 -2.88 24.42 9.54
N LYS A 93 -1.63 24.50 9.09
CA LYS A 93 -0.40 24.08 9.77
C LYS A 93 -0.39 24.47 11.27
N PRO A 94 -0.21 23.53 12.22
CA PRO A 94 -0.04 23.90 13.62
C PRO A 94 1.20 24.78 13.82
N ALA A 95 1.10 25.77 14.70
CA ALA A 95 2.11 26.79 14.95
C ALA A 95 3.34 26.32 15.75
N SER A 96 3.52 25.01 15.98
CA SER A 96 4.61 24.48 16.82
C SER A 96 5.48 23.44 16.10
N SER A 97 6.75 23.43 16.51
CA SER A 97 7.91 22.77 15.94
C SER A 97 7.66 21.36 15.36
N ASN A 98 7.88 21.27 14.05
CA ASN A 98 7.85 20.10 13.17
C ASN A 98 8.97 19.06 13.47
N GLU A 99 9.39 18.89 14.73
CA GLU A 99 10.54 18.06 15.11
C GLU A 99 10.20 16.60 15.46
N ILE A 100 9.06 16.37 16.11
CA ILE A 100 8.64 15.03 16.54
C ILE A 100 7.66 14.45 15.49
N PRO A 101 8.02 13.34 14.82
CA PRO A 101 7.12 12.67 13.88
C PRO A 101 5.83 12.19 14.56
N HIS A 102 4.70 12.38 13.89
CA HIS A 102 3.41 11.86 14.33
C HIS A 102 3.36 10.33 14.18
N PRO A 103 2.83 9.58 15.17
CA PRO A 103 2.89 8.11 15.17
C PRO A 103 1.96 7.42 14.18
N ARG A 104 0.99 8.15 13.61
CA ARG A 104 0.17 7.67 12.50
C ARG A 104 0.89 7.95 11.18
N SER A 105 1.42 6.90 10.56
CA SER A 105 2.21 6.97 9.34
C SER A 105 1.93 5.79 8.41
N TYR A 106 2.43 5.91 7.18
CA TYR A 106 2.34 4.92 6.13
C TYR A 106 3.73 4.54 5.64
N ALA A 107 4.01 3.24 5.51
CA ALA A 107 5.17 2.76 4.78
C ALA A 107 4.81 2.66 3.29
N LEU A 108 5.25 3.61 2.49
CA LEU A 108 4.92 3.74 1.08
C LEU A 108 6.01 3.16 0.19
N SER A 109 5.59 2.37 -0.80
CA SER A 109 6.47 1.87 -1.84
C SER A 109 6.89 2.99 -2.81
N PRO A 110 7.98 2.82 -3.57
CA PRO A 110 8.41 3.79 -4.57
C PRO A 110 7.32 4.12 -5.61
N GLN A 111 6.50 3.14 -6.01
CA GLN A 111 5.39 3.38 -6.93
C GLN A 111 4.30 4.24 -6.29
N SER A 112 3.93 3.97 -5.03
CA SER A 112 2.93 4.76 -4.31
C SER A 112 3.38 6.20 -4.09
N LEU A 113 4.66 6.41 -3.80
CA LEU A 113 5.25 7.74 -3.67
C LEU A 113 5.20 8.51 -5.01
N ASP A 114 5.38 7.82 -6.13
CA ASP A 114 5.28 8.38 -7.48
C ASP A 114 3.83 8.73 -7.85
N ILE A 115 2.88 7.84 -7.55
CA ILE A 115 1.43 8.07 -7.68
C ILE A 115 1.00 9.33 -6.91
N LEU A 116 1.56 9.54 -5.72
CA LEU A 116 1.33 10.73 -4.89
C LEU A 116 2.18 11.93 -5.33
N GLY A 117 3.04 11.80 -6.34
CA GLY A 117 4.00 12.78 -6.81
C GLY A 117 4.83 13.40 -5.69
N LEU A 118 5.32 12.54 -4.80
CA LEU A 118 6.30 12.84 -3.75
C LEU A 118 7.73 12.51 -4.19
N LEU A 119 7.88 11.83 -5.33
CA LEU A 119 9.14 11.60 -6.02
C LEU A 119 9.21 12.58 -7.19
N SER A 120 9.99 13.65 -7.08
CA SER A 120 10.31 14.51 -8.23
C SER A 120 11.44 13.88 -9.05
N SER A 121 11.38 14.03 -10.37
CA SER A 121 12.32 13.44 -11.33
C SER A 121 13.52 14.33 -11.69
N GLU A 122 13.64 15.54 -11.15
CA GLU A 122 14.78 16.40 -11.45
C GLU A 122 15.17 17.23 -10.24
N GLU A 123 16.46 17.56 -10.17
CA GLU A 123 17.01 18.70 -9.45
C GLU A 123 16.29 19.98 -9.90
N THR A 124 15.08 20.22 -9.40
CA THR A 124 14.51 21.56 -9.37
C THR A 124 15.28 22.32 -8.30
N THR A 125 16.39 22.87 -8.76
CA THR A 125 17.14 23.97 -8.18
C THR A 125 16.27 24.86 -7.30
N SER A 126 16.50 24.72 -5.99
CA SER A 126 16.47 25.76 -4.97
C SER A 126 15.21 26.55 -4.63
N ASP A 127 14.11 26.59 -5.41
CA ASP A 127 12.96 27.45 -5.04
C ASP A 127 11.54 26.84 -5.16
N GLU A 128 11.29 25.76 -5.93
CA GLU A 128 9.92 25.20 -6.09
C GLU A 128 9.61 23.95 -5.24
N MET A 129 10.62 23.35 -4.61
CA MET A 129 10.45 22.22 -3.66
C MET A 129 10.50 22.63 -2.18
N ALA A 130 10.70 23.93 -1.90
CA ALA A 130 10.78 24.48 -0.54
C ALA A 130 9.43 24.47 0.23
N ASN A 131 8.33 24.06 -0.41
CA ASN A 131 6.97 24.05 0.15
C ASN A 131 6.43 22.66 0.57
N GLN A 132 7.25 21.59 0.60
CA GLN A 132 6.74 20.29 1.03
C GLN A 132 6.75 20.13 2.55
N ASP A 133 5.59 20.31 3.17
CA ASP A 133 5.31 19.91 4.56
C ASP A 133 5.37 18.39 4.78
N VAL A 134 5.37 17.61 3.70
CA VAL A 134 5.45 16.15 3.73
C VAL A 134 6.90 15.71 3.84
N LYS A 135 7.32 15.33 5.04
CA LYS A 135 8.66 14.81 5.29
C LYS A 135 8.71 13.30 5.08
N LEU A 136 9.81 12.81 4.51
CA LEU A 136 9.95 11.42 4.09
C LEU A 136 11.05 10.71 4.90
N GLY A 137 10.66 9.64 5.60
CA GLY A 137 11.57 8.72 6.28
C GLY A 137 12.01 7.59 5.37
N TRP A 138 12.92 7.89 4.43
CA TRP A 138 13.39 6.93 3.43
C TRP A 138 14.15 5.74 4.05
N TYR A 139 13.94 4.55 3.50
CA TYR A 139 14.71 3.37 3.85
C TYR A 139 15.06 2.53 2.63
N ASP A 140 16.28 1.99 2.63
CA ASP A 140 16.83 1.12 1.60
C ASP A 140 17.06 -0.31 2.11
N ALA A 141 16.84 -0.56 3.40
CA ALA A 141 16.94 -1.89 3.96
C ALA A 141 15.71 -2.28 4.80
N MET A 142 15.48 -3.58 4.91
CA MET A 142 14.52 -4.15 5.84
C MET A 142 15.12 -5.37 6.52
N GLN A 143 15.00 -5.47 7.84
CA GLN A 143 15.45 -6.62 8.62
C GLN A 143 14.27 -7.26 9.34
N ILE A 144 14.09 -8.57 9.12
CA ILE A 144 13.02 -9.38 9.69
C ILE A 144 13.64 -10.57 10.42
N TRP A 145 13.27 -10.78 11.69
CA TRP A 145 13.71 -11.93 12.47
C TRP A 145 12.64 -12.38 13.46
N GLU A 146 12.89 -13.50 14.12
CA GLU A 146 11.94 -14.17 14.98
C GLU A 146 12.59 -14.56 16.31
N ALA A 147 11.80 -14.55 17.40
CA ALA A 147 12.33 -14.78 18.74
C ALA A 147 12.85 -16.21 19.01
N ARG A 148 12.33 -17.25 18.33
CA ARG A 148 12.69 -18.67 18.56
C ARG A 148 13.33 -19.35 17.35
N ASN A 149 13.82 -18.58 16.38
CA ASN A 149 14.31 -19.11 15.11
C ASN A 149 15.61 -18.37 14.73
N PRO A 150 16.65 -19.09 14.26
CA PRO A 150 17.93 -18.49 13.92
C PRO A 150 17.87 -17.74 12.59
N ALA A 151 16.85 -17.99 11.77
CA ALA A 151 16.72 -17.37 10.47
C ALA A 151 16.42 -15.88 10.58
N THR A 152 17.22 -15.09 9.87
CA THR A 152 17.06 -13.65 9.71
C THR A 152 16.96 -13.35 8.24
N LEU A 153 15.95 -12.58 7.85
CA LEU A 153 15.84 -12.03 6.50
C LEU A 153 16.31 -10.58 6.52
N ARG A 154 17.22 -10.24 5.62
CA ARG A 154 17.61 -8.85 5.39
C ARG A 154 17.61 -8.56 3.90
N PHE A 155 16.81 -7.58 3.51
CA PHE A 155 16.70 -7.07 2.15
C PHE A 155 17.40 -5.72 2.06
N HIS A 156 18.09 -5.48 0.94
CA HIS A 156 18.64 -4.17 0.59
C HIS A 156 18.08 -3.72 -0.76
N ALA A 157 17.99 -2.42 -0.98
CA ALA A 157 17.49 -1.86 -2.23
C ALA A 157 18.39 -2.26 -3.41
N ASP A 158 19.68 -2.50 -3.19
CA ASP A 158 20.62 -3.03 -4.20
C ASP A 158 20.22 -4.43 -4.72
N ASP A 159 19.43 -5.17 -3.95
CA ASP A 159 18.89 -6.44 -4.42
C ASP A 159 17.88 -6.23 -5.56
N LEU A 160 17.32 -5.03 -5.75
CA LEU A 160 16.37 -4.77 -6.84
C LEU A 160 17.03 -4.93 -8.23
N PRO A 161 16.33 -5.54 -9.20
CA PRO A 161 16.87 -5.82 -10.53
C PRO A 161 17.00 -4.58 -11.43
N PHE A 162 16.77 -3.37 -10.91
CA PHE A 162 16.82 -2.14 -11.68
C PHE A 162 18.26 -1.65 -11.86
N ASP A 163 18.53 -1.10 -13.03
CA ASP A 163 19.77 -0.39 -13.32
C ASP A 163 19.68 1.02 -12.74
N GLU A 164 20.57 1.36 -11.82
CA GLU A 164 20.60 2.70 -11.20
C GLU A 164 20.82 3.79 -12.23
N ALA A 165 21.56 3.51 -13.31
CA ALA A 165 21.80 4.46 -14.38
C ALA A 165 20.54 4.80 -15.20
N LYS A 166 19.42 4.07 -14.97
CA LYS A 166 18.13 4.32 -15.62
C LYS A 166 17.11 4.95 -14.67
N LEU A 167 17.48 5.19 -13.42
CA LEU A 167 16.65 5.86 -12.43
C LEU A 167 17.22 7.25 -12.19
N ASP A 168 16.38 8.28 -12.28
CA ASP A 168 16.76 9.65 -11.89
C ASP A 168 16.80 9.81 -10.35
N ARG A 169 16.96 8.71 -9.60
CA ARG A 169 16.90 8.65 -8.13
C ARG A 169 17.65 7.43 -7.57
N PRO A 170 18.14 7.48 -6.32
CA PRO A 170 18.76 6.32 -5.68
C PRO A 170 17.77 5.17 -5.48
N LYS A 171 18.29 3.93 -5.48
CA LYS A 171 17.51 2.75 -5.08
C LYS A 171 17.02 2.89 -3.64
N MET A 172 15.78 2.47 -3.42
CA MET A 172 15.14 2.49 -2.11
C MET A 172 14.10 1.38 -2.03
N LEU A 173 13.75 0.98 -0.82
CA LEU A 173 12.62 0.07 -0.59
C LEU A 173 11.31 0.81 -0.32
N GLY A 174 11.39 2.05 0.18
CA GLY A 174 10.23 2.90 0.40
C GLY A 174 10.54 4.09 1.29
N ALA A 175 9.48 4.78 1.72
CA ALA A 175 9.56 5.84 2.71
C ALA A 175 8.39 5.75 3.70
N VAL A 176 8.67 6.09 4.95
CA VAL A 176 7.64 6.30 5.97
C VAL A 176 7.15 7.73 5.87
N VAL A 177 5.84 7.92 5.74
CA VAL A 177 5.20 9.23 5.53
C VAL A 177 4.09 9.42 6.56
N GLU A 178 4.06 10.57 7.21
CA GLU A 178 3.04 10.91 8.21
C GLU A 178 1.68 11.18 7.56
N ASP A 179 0.61 10.66 8.17
CA ASP A 179 -0.76 10.75 7.63
C ASP A 179 -1.26 12.20 7.50
N GLY A 180 -1.18 12.97 8.59
CA GLY A 180 -1.72 14.33 8.65
C GLY A 180 -1.11 15.28 7.61
N PRO A 181 0.22 15.47 7.58
CA PRO A 181 0.88 16.30 6.57
C PRO A 181 0.61 15.84 5.14
N LEU A 182 0.56 14.52 4.91
CA LEU A 182 0.26 13.96 3.58
C LEU A 182 -1.15 14.33 3.12
N VAL A 183 -2.17 14.09 3.96
CA VAL A 183 -3.55 14.42 3.62
C VAL A 183 -3.71 15.92 3.38
N ARG A 184 -3.13 16.77 4.23
CA ARG A 184 -3.16 18.23 4.04
C ARG A 184 -2.55 18.65 2.70
N ALA A 185 -1.36 18.17 2.37
CA ALA A 185 -0.68 18.52 1.12
C ALA A 185 -1.45 18.03 -0.12
N LEU A 186 -2.21 16.95 -0.02
CA LEU A 186 -3.10 16.50 -1.09
C LEU A 186 -4.33 17.41 -1.20
N TRP A 187 -4.92 17.83 -0.09
CA TRP A 187 -6.06 18.76 -0.06
C TRP A 187 -5.72 20.13 -0.65
N GLU A 188 -4.62 20.74 -0.23
CA GLU A 188 -4.16 22.05 -0.74
C GLU A 188 -4.04 22.06 -2.27
N LYS A 189 -3.56 20.95 -2.85
CA LYS A 189 -3.45 20.80 -4.30
C LYS A 189 -4.82 20.67 -4.98
N LEU A 190 -5.78 20.02 -4.35
CA LEU A 190 -7.13 19.83 -4.90
C LEU A 190 -7.97 21.09 -4.85
N GLU A 191 -7.91 21.84 -3.75
CA GLU A 191 -8.64 23.11 -3.58
C GLU A 191 -8.24 24.16 -4.63
N SER A 192 -6.98 24.10 -5.10
CA SER A 192 -6.49 25.00 -6.15
C SER A 192 -6.95 24.65 -7.56
N HIS A 193 -7.58 23.48 -7.77
CA HIS A 193 -7.86 22.97 -9.12
C HIS A 193 -9.28 23.35 -9.61
N PRO A 194 -9.44 23.99 -10.78
CA PRO A 194 -10.73 24.57 -11.21
C PRO A 194 -11.83 23.55 -11.52
N GLN A 195 -11.47 22.30 -11.82
CA GLN A 195 -12.44 21.22 -12.10
C GLN A 195 -12.75 20.34 -10.88
N THR A 196 -12.23 20.71 -9.70
CA THR A 196 -12.50 19.98 -8.46
C THR A 196 -13.32 20.83 -7.52
N THR A 197 -14.42 20.26 -7.06
CA THR A 197 -15.26 20.83 -6.01
C THR A 197 -15.29 19.86 -4.83
N ILE A 198 -15.33 20.39 -3.62
CA ILE A 198 -15.25 19.59 -2.39
C ILE A 198 -16.38 20.01 -1.45
N SER A 199 -17.14 19.03 -0.96
CA SER A 199 -18.10 19.19 0.14
C SER A 199 -17.54 18.53 1.39
N THR A 200 -17.44 19.28 2.48
CA THR A 200 -16.94 18.82 3.79
C THR A 200 -18.07 18.73 4.80
N ASN A 201 -17.92 17.92 5.85
CA ASN A 201 -18.99 17.63 6.81
C ASN A 201 -20.24 17.04 6.14
N THR A 202 -20.06 16.36 5.02
CA THR A 202 -21.15 15.84 4.19
C THR A 202 -21.01 14.32 4.07
N THR A 203 -22.10 13.60 4.32
CA THR A 203 -22.18 12.14 4.24
C THR A 203 -23.24 11.72 3.24
N VAL A 204 -23.09 10.53 2.64
CA VAL A 204 -24.08 9.95 1.72
C VAL A 204 -25.23 9.31 2.51
N GLN A 205 -26.45 9.81 2.28
CA GLN A 205 -27.68 9.37 2.93
C GLN A 205 -28.51 8.42 2.07
N ASP A 206 -28.51 8.61 0.75
CA ASP A 206 -29.16 7.68 -0.18
C ASP A 206 -28.39 7.54 -1.50
N LEU A 207 -28.60 6.40 -2.16
CA LEU A 207 -27.96 6.04 -3.41
C LEU A 207 -28.96 5.35 -4.33
N GLN A 208 -29.24 5.98 -5.47
CA GLN A 208 -30.15 5.46 -6.48
C GLN A 208 -29.40 5.18 -7.77
N LEU A 209 -29.53 3.95 -8.26
CA LEU A 209 -28.92 3.48 -9.49
C LEU A 209 -29.98 3.45 -10.59
N SER A 210 -29.63 3.95 -11.78
CA SER A 210 -30.52 3.82 -12.95
C SER A 210 -30.86 2.36 -13.22
N SER A 211 -32.15 2.07 -13.36
CA SER A 211 -32.71 0.72 -13.57
C SER A 211 -32.21 0.03 -14.84
N ASN A 212 -31.66 0.80 -15.79
CA ASN A 212 -31.34 0.30 -17.13
C ASN A 212 -29.83 0.06 -17.31
N GLY A 213 -29.00 0.30 -16.29
CA GLY A 213 -27.51 0.29 -16.38
C GLY A 213 -26.92 1.41 -17.24
N GLN A 214 -27.72 1.98 -18.14
CA GLN A 214 -27.48 3.22 -18.87
C GLN A 214 -28.06 4.38 -18.04
N GLY A 215 -27.24 5.37 -17.70
CA GLY A 215 -27.68 6.54 -16.92
C GLY A 215 -26.64 7.08 -15.96
N VAL A 216 -27.07 7.95 -15.06
CA VAL A 216 -26.25 8.49 -13.96
C VAL A 216 -26.59 7.79 -12.65
N VAL A 217 -25.68 7.88 -11.69
CA VAL A 217 -25.92 7.55 -10.29
C VAL A 217 -26.40 8.81 -9.59
N THR A 218 -27.53 8.72 -8.89
CA THR A 218 -28.05 9.81 -8.06
C THR A 218 -27.68 9.54 -6.61
N VAL A 219 -27.07 10.52 -5.96
CA VAL A 219 -26.60 10.45 -4.57
C VAL A 219 -27.25 11.59 -3.80
N GLU A 220 -27.89 11.25 -2.68
CA GLU A 220 -28.43 12.24 -1.74
C GLU A 220 -27.49 12.34 -0.53
N THR A 221 -27.18 13.57 -0.14
CA THR A 221 -26.22 13.86 0.93
C THR A 221 -26.89 14.45 2.17
N SER A 222 -26.19 14.46 3.31
CA SER A 222 -26.71 14.91 4.61
C SER A 222 -27.05 16.39 4.70
N ASP A 223 -26.56 17.19 3.77
CA ASP A 223 -26.90 18.62 3.58
C ASP A 223 -28.15 18.81 2.68
N ASN A 224 -28.86 17.72 2.35
CA ASN A 224 -30.01 17.67 1.44
C ASN A 224 -29.68 18.10 0.00
N GLU A 225 -28.41 18.05 -0.40
CA GLU A 225 -28.03 18.20 -1.80
C GLU A 225 -28.23 16.89 -2.56
N ILE A 226 -28.52 17.03 -3.87
CA ILE A 226 -28.64 15.90 -4.79
C ILE A 226 -27.51 16.00 -5.80
N HIS A 227 -26.71 14.94 -5.90
CA HIS A 227 -25.63 14.84 -6.85
C HIS A 227 -25.95 13.79 -7.91
N GLN A 228 -25.65 14.10 -9.17
CA GLN A 228 -25.72 13.16 -10.29
C GLN A 228 -24.33 12.95 -10.87
N THR A 229 -23.96 11.69 -11.09
CA THR A 229 -22.63 11.36 -11.62
C THR A 229 -22.62 10.20 -12.61
N ARG A 230 -21.65 10.17 -13.51
CA ARG A 230 -21.44 9.02 -14.43
C ARG A 230 -20.79 7.85 -13.70
N LEU A 231 -19.89 8.16 -12.77
CA LEU A 231 -19.13 7.21 -11.97
C LEU A 231 -19.04 7.67 -10.50
N LEU A 232 -19.58 6.86 -9.60
CA LEU A 232 -19.39 7.00 -8.16
C LEU A 232 -18.20 6.15 -7.71
N VAL A 233 -17.27 6.73 -6.96
CA VAL A 233 -16.13 6.02 -6.36
C VAL A 233 -16.22 6.10 -4.84
N ALA A 234 -16.38 4.96 -4.20
CA ALA A 234 -16.36 4.83 -2.74
C ALA A 234 -14.90 4.65 -2.27
N ALA A 235 -14.37 5.70 -1.65
CA ALA A 235 -13.06 5.76 -0.98
C ALA A 235 -13.23 6.11 0.52
N ASP A 236 -14.40 5.75 1.09
CA ASP A 236 -14.93 6.10 2.40
C ASP A 236 -14.49 5.14 3.53
N GLY A 237 -13.46 4.33 3.27
CA GLY A 237 -12.73 3.58 4.29
C GLY A 237 -13.35 2.25 4.72
N ALA A 238 -12.77 1.64 5.75
CA ALA A 238 -13.06 0.26 6.14
C ALA A 238 -14.53 0.01 6.53
N GLN A 239 -15.23 1.04 6.99
CA GLN A 239 -16.65 1.02 7.37
C GLN A 239 -17.56 1.68 6.32
N SER A 240 -17.15 1.68 5.05
CA SER A 240 -17.86 2.24 3.89
C SER A 240 -19.40 2.09 3.95
N PRO A 241 -20.14 3.19 4.18
CA PRO A 241 -21.59 3.20 4.05
C PRO A 241 -22.06 2.84 2.64
N ILE A 242 -21.32 3.24 1.60
CA ILE A 242 -21.67 2.93 0.20
C ILE A 242 -21.63 1.42 -0.03
N ARG A 243 -20.56 0.75 0.42
CA ARG A 243 -20.44 -0.72 0.31
C ARG A 243 -21.62 -1.43 0.98
N GLN A 244 -22.00 -0.98 2.18
CA GLN A 244 -23.11 -1.58 2.93
C GLN A 244 -24.44 -1.41 2.21
N ARG A 245 -24.73 -0.20 1.69
CA ARG A 245 -25.96 0.10 0.92
C ARG A 245 -26.07 -0.72 -0.36
N LEU A 246 -24.95 -0.95 -1.04
CA LEU A 246 -24.90 -1.79 -2.23
C LEU A 246 -25.03 -3.29 -1.94
N GLY A 247 -25.07 -3.70 -0.67
CA GLY A 247 -25.12 -5.11 -0.28
C GLY A 247 -23.87 -5.91 -0.69
N VAL A 248 -22.75 -5.22 -0.97
CA VAL A 248 -21.51 -5.88 -1.41
C VAL A 248 -20.92 -6.64 -0.22
N LYS A 249 -20.92 -7.97 -0.34
CA LYS A 249 -20.38 -8.85 0.70
C LYS A 249 -18.86 -8.70 0.82
N GLN A 250 -18.39 -8.65 2.05
CA GLN A 250 -16.98 -8.55 2.41
C GLN A 250 -16.57 -9.78 3.21
N ALA A 251 -15.55 -10.50 2.75
CA ALA A 251 -14.89 -11.50 3.57
C ALA A 251 -14.07 -10.77 4.63
N GLN A 252 -14.23 -11.15 5.90
CA GLN A 252 -13.50 -10.58 7.01
C GLN A 252 -12.80 -11.70 7.79
N TRP A 253 -11.52 -11.49 8.07
CA TRP A 253 -10.74 -12.28 9.00
C TRP A 253 -10.32 -11.35 10.13
N ASP A 254 -10.85 -11.62 11.32
CA ASP A 254 -10.42 -10.98 12.55
C ASP A 254 -9.31 -11.82 13.18
N TYR A 255 -8.14 -11.23 13.36
CA TYR A 255 -7.00 -11.91 13.95
C TYR A 255 -6.99 -11.81 15.49
N GLY A 256 -7.97 -11.12 16.08
CA GLY A 256 -8.01 -10.81 17.50
C GLY A 256 -6.81 -9.95 17.92
N ARG A 257 -6.42 -9.01 17.05
CA ARG A 257 -5.22 -8.16 17.23
C ARG A 257 -5.58 -6.69 17.17
N GLN A 258 -4.78 -5.90 17.90
CA GLN A 258 -4.75 -4.46 17.81
C GLN A 258 -3.32 -3.99 17.57
N ALA A 259 -3.15 -2.92 16.81
CA ALA A 259 -1.88 -2.23 16.74
C ALA A 259 -1.80 -1.19 17.85
N LEU A 260 -0.64 -1.12 18.51
CA LEU A 260 -0.19 -0.02 19.35
C LEU A 260 0.90 0.73 18.60
N THR A 261 0.73 2.04 18.39
CA THR A 261 1.71 2.88 17.70
C THR A 261 2.05 4.15 18.46
N PHE A 262 3.33 4.51 18.47
CA PHE A 262 3.86 5.73 19.08
C PHE A 262 5.27 6.02 18.55
N THR A 263 5.71 7.27 18.71
CA THR A 263 7.04 7.74 18.35
C THR A 263 7.96 7.66 19.56
N VAL A 264 9.15 7.12 19.33
CA VAL A 264 10.22 7.02 20.34
C VAL A 264 11.42 7.86 19.91
N GLU A 265 12.09 8.45 20.90
CA GLU A 265 13.43 9.00 20.73
C GLU A 265 14.46 7.89 20.97
N LEU A 266 15.52 7.87 20.17
CA LEU A 266 16.64 6.94 20.29
C LEU A 266 17.68 7.41 21.31
N SER A 267 18.47 6.47 21.84
CA SER A 267 19.61 6.77 22.73
C SER A 267 20.60 7.75 22.07
N GLN A 268 21.28 8.61 22.84
CA GLN A 268 22.14 9.69 22.31
C GLN A 268 23.21 9.22 21.31
N ASP A 269 23.79 8.04 21.57
CA ASP A 269 24.82 7.43 20.72
C ASP A 269 24.27 6.74 19.47
N ASP A 270 22.94 6.57 19.39
CA ASP A 270 22.27 5.88 18.30
C ASP A 270 21.56 6.86 17.34
N ARG A 271 21.50 6.43 16.08
CA ARG A 271 20.67 7.03 15.03
C ARG A 271 19.96 5.91 14.29
N ILE A 272 18.72 6.12 13.86
CA ILE A 272 18.04 5.11 13.07
C ILE A 272 18.75 4.99 11.71
N PRO A 273 19.28 3.81 11.34
CA PRO A 273 19.75 3.61 9.99
C PRO A 273 18.57 3.66 9.02
N ARG A 274 18.86 3.69 7.72
CA ARG A 274 17.86 3.57 6.63
C ARG A 274 17.29 2.14 6.54
N THR A 275 16.95 1.54 7.67
CA THR A 275 16.48 0.17 7.83
C THR A 275 15.16 0.13 8.58
N ALA A 276 14.14 -0.49 7.99
CA ALA A 276 12.93 -0.88 8.70
C ALA A 276 13.16 -2.20 9.43
N TYR A 277 12.89 -2.26 10.72
CA TYR A 277 13.05 -3.48 11.52
C TYR A 277 11.69 -4.10 11.84
N GLN A 278 11.60 -5.42 11.78
CA GLN A 278 10.41 -6.17 12.18
C GLN A 278 10.79 -7.46 12.90
N ARG A 279 10.40 -7.58 14.16
CA ARG A 279 10.57 -8.80 14.94
C ARG A 279 9.24 -9.51 15.13
N PHE A 280 9.21 -10.81 14.88
CA PHE A 280 8.11 -11.68 15.27
C PHE A 280 8.31 -12.20 16.69
N ILE A 281 7.38 -11.82 17.58
CA ILE A 281 7.41 -12.19 19.00
C ILE A 281 6.39 -13.30 19.26
N HIS A 282 6.81 -14.29 20.06
CA HIS A 282 5.99 -15.42 20.50
C HIS A 282 5.81 -15.43 22.02
N GLY A 283 4.79 -16.15 22.49
CA GLY A 283 4.45 -16.22 23.91
C GLY A 283 3.42 -15.17 24.31
N GLN A 284 2.51 -15.56 25.20
CA GLN A 284 1.42 -14.67 25.63
C GLN A 284 1.92 -13.54 26.54
N GLU A 285 2.88 -13.82 27.42
CA GLU A 285 3.44 -12.83 28.35
C GLU A 285 4.28 -11.74 27.66
N ALA A 286 4.90 -12.08 26.53
CA ALA A 286 5.70 -11.16 25.71
C ALA A 286 4.87 -10.38 24.68
N GLY A 287 3.54 -10.54 24.65
CA GLY A 287 2.65 -9.74 23.80
C GLY A 287 2.63 -10.15 22.33
N ARG A 288 2.74 -11.45 22.01
CA ARG A 288 2.58 -12.09 20.68
C ARG A 288 2.23 -11.17 19.48
N GLY A 289 3.06 -11.25 18.44
CA GLY A 289 2.82 -10.63 17.13
C GLY A 289 4.03 -9.85 16.62
N PRO A 290 3.94 -9.24 15.43
CA PRO A 290 5.03 -8.45 14.87
C PRO A 290 5.19 -7.11 15.61
N LEU A 291 6.41 -6.82 16.01
CA LEU A 291 6.88 -5.53 16.51
C LEU A 291 7.78 -4.89 15.45
N ALA A 292 7.36 -3.76 14.90
CA ALA A 292 8.13 -3.00 13.93
C ALA A 292 8.71 -1.72 14.54
N LEU A 293 9.91 -1.36 14.08
CA LEU A 293 10.56 -0.08 14.34
C LEU A 293 10.86 0.56 12.98
N LEU A 294 10.15 1.64 12.68
CA LEU A 294 10.12 2.28 11.38
C LEU A 294 10.94 3.58 11.39
N PRO A 295 11.79 3.82 10.38
CA PRO A 295 12.55 5.06 10.26
C PRO A 295 11.63 6.24 10.01
N THR A 296 12.08 7.43 10.39
CA THR A 296 11.37 8.68 10.16
C THR A 296 12.28 9.65 9.41
N HIS A 297 11.75 10.83 9.06
CA HIS A 297 12.59 11.90 8.52
C HIS A 297 13.61 12.43 9.54
N SER A 298 13.44 12.12 10.84
CA SER A 298 14.34 12.53 11.91
C SER A 298 15.23 11.36 12.32
N PRO A 299 16.57 11.47 12.25
CA PRO A 299 17.47 10.36 12.55
C PRO A 299 17.46 9.97 14.04
N ARG A 300 16.87 10.80 14.90
CA ARG A 300 16.74 10.60 16.35
C ARG A 300 15.42 9.94 16.74
N HIS A 301 14.49 9.78 15.81
CA HIS A 301 13.15 9.28 16.07
C HIS A 301 12.81 8.06 15.22
N ALA A 302 12.06 7.16 15.83
CA ALA A 302 11.50 5.99 15.17
C ALA A 302 10.02 5.85 15.52
N ILE A 303 9.23 5.24 14.65
CA ILE A 303 7.84 4.89 14.93
C ILE A 303 7.78 3.41 15.28
N VAL A 304 7.27 3.12 16.48
CA VAL A 304 6.97 1.76 16.91
C VAL A 304 5.60 1.39 16.39
N VAL A 305 5.46 0.23 15.75
CA VAL A 305 4.16 -0.36 15.40
C VAL A 305 4.14 -1.78 15.93
N TRP A 306 3.40 -2.01 17.02
CA TRP A 306 3.31 -3.32 17.65
C TRP A 306 1.91 -3.91 17.47
N SER A 307 1.82 -4.97 16.68
CA SER A 307 0.58 -5.74 16.55
C SER A 307 0.54 -6.80 17.64
N THR A 308 -0.36 -6.63 18.61
CA THR A 308 -0.46 -7.49 19.80
C THR A 308 -1.92 -7.74 20.18
N THR A 309 -2.19 -8.41 21.30
CA THR A 309 -3.55 -8.67 21.77
C THR A 309 -4.19 -7.41 22.36
N PRO A 310 -5.54 -7.30 22.34
CA PRO A 310 -6.24 -6.17 22.96
C PRO A 310 -5.87 -5.96 24.44
N GLU A 311 -5.63 -7.02 25.20
CA GLU A 311 -5.26 -6.96 26.61
C GLU A 311 -3.88 -6.30 26.79
N MET A 312 -2.92 -6.64 25.92
CA MET A 312 -1.58 -6.08 25.94
C MET A 312 -1.57 -4.62 25.48
N VAL A 313 -2.35 -4.29 24.45
CA VAL A 313 -2.57 -2.90 24.04
C VAL A 313 -3.15 -2.09 25.20
N LYS A 314 -4.19 -2.61 25.86
CA LYS A 314 -4.81 -1.96 27.01
C LYS A 314 -3.79 -1.70 28.12
N LYS A 315 -3.06 -2.75 28.54
CA LYS A 315 -2.00 -2.66 29.57
C LYS A 315 -1.00 -1.54 29.27
N TRP A 316 -0.43 -1.51 28.06
CA TRP A 316 0.64 -0.57 27.73
C TRP A 316 0.15 0.82 27.35
N LYS A 317 -1.09 0.95 26.85
CA LYS A 317 -1.70 2.25 26.56
C LYS A 317 -2.08 2.97 27.84
N GLU A 318 -2.61 2.26 28.83
CA GLU A 318 -3.07 2.81 30.11
C GLU A 318 -1.95 2.94 31.17
N THR A 319 -0.76 2.39 30.93
CA THR A 319 0.34 2.55 31.89
C THR A 319 0.89 3.99 31.91
N ASP A 320 1.14 4.50 33.11
CA ASP A 320 1.88 5.74 33.36
C ASP A 320 3.41 5.51 33.35
N ASP A 321 3.85 4.27 33.55
CA ASP A 321 5.27 3.90 33.52
C ASP A 321 5.76 3.63 32.10
N ASN A 322 6.01 4.71 31.36
CA ASN A 322 6.57 4.62 30.01
C ASN A 322 7.99 4.02 29.99
N ASN A 323 8.74 4.08 31.10
CA ASN A 323 10.07 3.50 31.17
C ASN A 323 10.02 1.97 31.16
N ALA A 324 9.08 1.37 31.91
CA ALA A 324 8.85 -0.08 31.86
C ALA A 324 8.47 -0.57 30.45
N LEU A 325 7.69 0.21 29.69
CA LEU A 325 7.38 -0.11 28.30
C LEU A 325 8.63 -0.03 27.41
N ILE A 326 9.45 1.02 27.57
CA ILE A 326 10.71 1.16 26.83
C ILE A 326 11.66 -0.01 27.14
N ASP A 327 11.84 -0.38 28.40
CA ASP A 327 12.69 -1.50 28.81
C ASP A 327 12.19 -2.82 28.22
N HIS A 328 10.87 -3.04 28.24
CA HIS A 328 10.24 -4.21 27.64
C HIS A 328 10.50 -4.27 26.12
N LEU A 329 10.24 -3.17 25.41
CA LEU A 329 10.50 -3.09 23.96
C LEU A 329 11.99 -3.22 23.63
N GLN A 330 12.86 -2.64 24.44
CA GLN A 330 14.30 -2.73 24.25
C GLN A 330 14.77 -4.17 24.41
N ASN A 331 14.32 -4.90 25.44
CA ASN A 331 14.60 -6.32 25.58
C ASN A 331 14.14 -7.10 24.34
N LEU A 332 12.92 -6.81 23.87
CA LEU A 332 12.39 -7.44 22.67
C LEU A 332 13.20 -7.10 21.41
N LEU A 333 13.61 -5.87 21.18
CA LEU A 333 14.32 -5.50 19.95
C LEU A 333 15.80 -5.93 19.98
N GLN A 334 16.44 -5.89 21.15
CA GLN A 334 17.87 -6.22 21.30
C GLN A 334 18.13 -7.73 21.36
N THR A 335 17.10 -8.55 21.57
CA THR A 335 17.25 -10.00 21.52
C THR A 335 17.31 -10.49 20.07
N GLY A 336 18.52 -10.92 19.67
CA GLY A 336 18.78 -11.48 18.35
C GLY A 336 18.12 -12.85 18.09
N PRO A 337 18.40 -13.45 16.92
CA PRO A 337 17.89 -14.76 16.55
C PRO A 337 18.37 -15.84 17.52
N GLN A 338 17.48 -16.76 17.90
CA GLN A 338 17.80 -17.85 18.82
C GLN A 338 17.93 -19.19 18.09
N ARG A 339 18.67 -20.14 18.67
CA ARG A 339 18.78 -21.50 18.10
C ARG A 339 17.44 -22.22 18.16
N LEU A 340 17.16 -23.05 17.16
CA LEU A 340 15.99 -23.93 17.19
C LEU A 340 16.14 -25.00 18.28
N PRO A 341 15.04 -25.41 18.92
CA PRO A 341 15.05 -26.63 19.70
C PRO A 341 15.41 -27.83 18.79
N PRO A 342 16.14 -28.83 19.30
CA PRO A 342 16.43 -30.04 18.53
C PRO A 342 15.13 -30.68 18.06
N LEU A 343 15.14 -31.29 16.86
CA LEU A 343 14.08 -32.20 16.44
C LEU A 343 14.13 -33.37 17.43
N VAL A 344 13.27 -33.34 18.45
CA VAL A 344 13.05 -34.51 19.31
C VAL A 344 12.47 -35.58 18.41
N GLU A 345 13.06 -36.78 18.41
CA GLU A 345 12.51 -37.97 17.73
C GLU A 345 11.01 -38.04 18.02
N SER A 346 10.20 -37.66 17.02
CA SER A 346 8.76 -37.85 17.13
C SER A 346 8.53 -39.33 17.33
N LYS A 347 7.87 -39.73 18.41
CA LYS A 347 7.45 -41.13 18.61
C LYS A 347 6.83 -41.64 17.29
N PRO A 348 7.30 -42.76 16.73
CA PRO A 348 6.82 -43.24 15.44
C PRO A 348 5.30 -43.43 15.49
N GLY A 349 4.57 -42.71 14.63
CA GLY A 349 3.11 -42.88 14.45
C GLY A 349 2.24 -41.62 14.56
N GLN A 350 2.77 -40.42 14.86
CA GLN A 350 1.96 -39.20 15.00
C GLN A 350 2.15 -38.13 13.91
N VAL A 351 2.94 -38.39 12.87
CA VAL A 351 3.15 -37.45 11.77
C VAL A 351 2.32 -37.88 10.56
N PRO A 352 1.40 -37.04 10.03
CA PRO A 352 0.69 -37.34 8.79
C PRO A 352 1.66 -37.68 7.64
N PRO A 353 1.36 -38.66 6.77
CA PRO A 353 2.29 -39.17 5.75
C PRO A 353 2.83 -38.11 4.78
N LEU A 354 2.06 -37.04 4.55
CA LEU A 354 2.51 -35.90 3.74
C LEU A 354 3.62 -35.09 4.43
N LEU A 355 3.51 -34.91 5.75
CA LEU A 355 4.49 -34.15 6.53
C LEU A 355 5.77 -34.96 6.77
N SER A 356 5.68 -36.28 6.92
CA SER A 356 6.87 -37.13 7.07
C SER A 356 7.76 -37.11 5.83
N ASN A 357 7.18 -37.04 4.62
CA ASN A 357 7.95 -36.96 3.39
C ASN A 357 8.65 -35.60 3.22
N VAL A 358 8.01 -34.53 3.67
CA VAL A 358 8.60 -33.18 3.68
C VAL A 358 9.71 -33.08 4.74
N LEU A 359 9.47 -33.60 5.95
CA LEU A 359 10.46 -33.67 7.03
C LEU A 359 11.68 -34.48 6.64
N PHE A 360 11.48 -35.68 6.09
CA PHE A 360 12.57 -36.52 5.59
C PHE A 360 13.33 -35.86 4.45
N GLY A 361 12.63 -35.14 3.56
CA GLY A 361 13.25 -34.33 2.50
C GLY A 361 14.08 -33.17 3.06
N VAL A 362 13.61 -32.51 4.11
CA VAL A 362 14.28 -31.40 4.81
C VAL A 362 15.48 -31.91 5.61
N GLU A 363 15.39 -33.03 6.32
CA GLU A 363 16.50 -33.66 7.05
C GLU A 363 17.63 -34.03 6.11
N ARG A 364 17.32 -34.71 4.99
CA ARG A 364 18.31 -35.12 4.00
C ARG A 364 18.96 -33.94 3.26
N LEU A 365 18.20 -32.86 3.04
CA LEU A 365 18.71 -31.59 2.52
C LEU A 365 19.55 -30.85 3.56
N LEU A 366 19.16 -30.87 4.84
CA LEU A 366 19.92 -30.24 5.93
C LEU A 366 21.25 -30.95 6.15
N GLU A 367 21.32 -32.28 6.02
CA GLU A 367 22.59 -33.03 6.05
C GLU A 367 23.51 -32.64 4.89
N THR A 368 22.96 -32.52 3.66
CA THR A 368 23.76 -32.07 2.49
C THR A 368 24.12 -30.58 2.54
N VAL A 369 23.29 -29.75 3.18
CA VAL A 369 23.49 -28.30 3.34
C VAL A 369 24.31 -27.97 4.58
N GLN A 370 24.46 -28.85 5.58
CA GLN A 370 25.38 -28.62 6.69
C GLN A 370 26.84 -28.65 6.20
N ASP A 371 27.15 -29.57 5.30
CA ASP A 371 28.48 -29.69 4.68
C ASP A 371 28.77 -28.53 3.68
N ALA A 372 27.76 -28.06 2.93
CA ALA A 372 27.91 -26.91 2.03
C ALA A 372 27.75 -25.54 2.75
N GLY A 373 26.97 -25.51 3.82
CA GLY A 373 26.54 -24.33 4.57
C GLY A 373 27.59 -23.84 5.56
N ALA A 374 28.41 -24.73 6.13
CA ALA A 374 29.60 -24.32 6.89
C ALA A 374 30.62 -23.57 6.00
N MET A 375 30.72 -23.95 4.72
CA MET A 375 31.62 -23.32 3.74
C MET A 375 31.06 -22.02 3.16
N LEU A 376 29.72 -21.89 3.06
CA LEU A 376 29.03 -20.69 2.55
C LEU A 376 28.70 -19.64 3.64
N ALA A 377 28.50 -20.05 4.90
CA ALA A 377 28.30 -19.14 6.03
C ALA A 377 29.47 -18.17 6.26
N ALA A 378 30.65 -18.49 5.75
CA ALA A 378 31.84 -17.65 5.82
C ALA A 378 31.88 -16.49 4.80
N THR A 379 30.92 -16.37 3.86
CA THR A 379 31.10 -15.52 2.66
C THR A 379 30.06 -14.42 2.40
N ASN A 380 29.18 -14.01 3.33
CA ASN A 380 28.43 -12.76 3.10
C ASN A 380 28.05 -11.96 4.36
N SER A 381 28.29 -10.65 4.27
CA SER A 381 28.11 -9.55 5.23
C SER A 381 26.67 -9.26 5.69
N ARG A 382 25.78 -10.26 5.68
CA ARG A 382 24.33 -10.10 5.93
C ARG A 382 23.88 -10.71 7.25
N SER A 383 24.71 -10.57 8.28
CA SER A 383 24.40 -10.94 9.67
C SER A 383 23.30 -10.04 10.25
N TRP A 384 22.57 -10.56 11.24
CA TRP A 384 21.65 -9.77 12.05
C TRP A 384 22.37 -8.53 12.61
N MET A 385 21.72 -7.38 12.51
CA MET A 385 22.15 -6.14 13.12
C MET A 385 21.22 -5.78 14.27
N ALA A 386 21.80 -5.46 15.43
CA ALA A 386 21.02 -4.94 16.54
C ALA A 386 20.27 -3.67 16.12
N PRO A 387 18.96 -3.57 16.38
CA PRO A 387 18.23 -2.31 16.21
C PRO A 387 18.80 -1.21 17.11
N PRO A 388 18.57 0.07 16.79
CA PRO A 388 18.93 1.18 17.68
C PRO A 388 18.29 1.04 19.08
N LYS A 389 18.98 1.51 20.12
CA LYS A 389 18.45 1.54 21.48
C LYS A 389 17.45 2.67 21.65
N LEU A 390 16.44 2.42 22.46
CA LEU A 390 15.35 3.35 22.72
C LEU A 390 15.71 4.21 23.94
N SER A 391 15.25 5.45 23.97
CA SER A 391 15.43 6.35 25.13
C SER A 391 14.10 6.62 25.83
N LYS A 392 13.13 7.18 25.13
CA LYS A 392 11.82 7.55 25.70
C LYS A 392 10.73 7.63 24.65
N ILE A 393 9.48 7.57 25.09
CA ILE A 393 8.30 7.83 24.25
C ILE A 393 8.08 9.35 24.19
N VAL A 394 7.92 9.89 22.98
CA VAL A 394 7.79 11.34 22.74
C VAL A 394 6.46 11.75 22.09
N SER A 395 5.55 10.78 21.89
CA SER A 395 4.21 11.04 21.36
C SER A 395 3.12 10.36 22.20
N PRO A 396 1.85 10.70 22.00
CA PRO A 396 0.73 9.89 22.47
C PRO A 396 0.80 8.44 21.95
N LYS A 397 0.30 7.50 22.76
CA LYS A 397 0.12 6.09 22.41
C LYS A 397 -1.22 5.90 21.71
N LEU A 398 -1.21 5.61 20.41
CA LEU A 398 -2.42 5.37 19.62
C LEU A 398 -2.66 3.87 19.46
N SER A 399 -3.93 3.47 19.30
CA SER A 399 -4.26 2.09 18.97
C SER A 399 -5.44 1.97 18.01
N PHE A 400 -5.43 0.91 17.19
CA PHE A 400 -6.48 0.62 16.23
C PHE A 400 -6.64 -0.90 16.00
N PRO A 401 -7.86 -1.38 15.70
CA PRO A 401 -8.12 -2.80 15.44
C PRO A 401 -7.48 -3.25 14.12
N LEU A 402 -6.99 -4.49 14.10
CA LEU A 402 -6.39 -5.10 12.92
C LEU A 402 -7.32 -6.15 12.34
N ALA A 403 -7.81 -5.90 11.13
CA ALA A 403 -8.62 -6.84 10.39
C ALA A 403 -8.08 -6.99 8.97
N CYS A 404 -8.20 -8.19 8.41
CA CYS A 404 -8.13 -8.36 6.98
C CYS A 404 -9.54 -8.41 6.41
N ARG A 405 -9.80 -7.60 5.41
CA ARG A 405 -11.10 -7.49 4.75
C ARG A 405 -10.89 -7.48 3.25
N ASN A 406 -11.71 -8.19 2.50
CA ASN A 406 -11.67 -8.15 1.04
C ASN A 406 -13.08 -8.31 0.48
N VAL A 407 -13.47 -7.44 -0.44
CA VAL A 407 -14.72 -7.60 -1.20
C VAL A 407 -14.53 -8.63 -2.31
N GLY A 408 -15.55 -9.45 -2.55
CA GLY A 408 -15.57 -10.37 -3.69
C GLY A 408 -15.81 -9.66 -5.03
N GLN A 409 -16.32 -8.43 -4.98
CA GLN A 409 -16.58 -7.60 -6.16
C GLN A 409 -16.26 -6.14 -5.83
N TYR A 410 -15.46 -5.51 -6.70
CA TYR A 410 -14.96 -4.15 -6.52
C TYR A 410 -15.85 -3.08 -7.18
N HIS A 411 -16.94 -3.51 -7.82
CA HIS A 411 -17.91 -2.63 -8.47
C HIS A 411 -19.32 -3.20 -8.27
N HIS A 412 -20.32 -2.34 -8.40
CA HIS A 412 -21.72 -2.78 -8.47
C HIS A 412 -22.08 -3.27 -9.87
N ALA A 413 -23.03 -4.19 -10.00
CA ALA A 413 -23.48 -4.76 -11.28
C ALA A 413 -23.95 -3.73 -12.34
N SER A 414 -24.21 -2.48 -11.92
CA SER A 414 -24.55 -1.37 -12.82
C SER A 414 -23.33 -0.78 -13.55
N ASN A 415 -22.09 -1.19 -13.23
CA ASN A 415 -20.84 -0.63 -13.76
C ASN A 415 -20.68 0.89 -13.54
N ARG A 416 -21.34 1.47 -12.54
CA ARG A 416 -21.26 2.91 -12.23
C ARG A 416 -20.83 3.24 -10.82
N VAL A 417 -20.57 2.22 -10.01
CA VAL A 417 -20.03 2.38 -8.66
C VAL A 417 -18.82 1.49 -8.50
N VAL A 418 -17.71 2.06 -8.04
CA VAL A 418 -16.45 1.37 -7.79
C VAL A 418 -16.02 1.57 -6.33
N LEU A 419 -15.49 0.53 -5.71
CA LEU A 419 -14.92 0.56 -4.36
C LEU A 419 -13.39 0.57 -4.47
N VAL A 420 -12.72 1.48 -3.76
CA VAL A 420 -11.25 1.59 -3.73
C VAL A 420 -10.70 1.74 -2.31
N GLY A 421 -9.43 1.37 -2.12
CA GLY A 421 -8.77 1.44 -0.81
C GLY A 421 -9.49 0.60 0.24
N ASP A 422 -9.54 1.11 1.47
CA ASP A 422 -10.16 0.41 2.60
C ASP A 422 -11.67 0.14 2.43
N ALA A 423 -12.35 0.85 1.53
CA ALA A 423 -13.73 0.52 1.16
C ALA A 423 -13.83 -0.85 0.48
N ALA A 424 -12.80 -1.25 -0.28
CA ALA A 424 -12.74 -2.54 -0.96
C ALA A 424 -11.93 -3.58 -0.17
N HIS A 425 -10.75 -3.21 0.34
CA HIS A 425 -9.87 -4.14 1.05
C HIS A 425 -9.14 -3.47 2.21
N THR A 426 -9.08 -4.16 3.34
CA THR A 426 -8.22 -3.77 4.48
C THR A 426 -7.22 -4.88 4.70
N VAL A 427 -5.95 -4.54 4.90
CA VAL A 427 -4.89 -5.53 5.05
C VAL A 427 -4.22 -5.34 6.41
N HIS A 428 -3.87 -6.45 7.07
CA HIS A 428 -3.13 -6.39 8.32
C HIS A 428 -1.80 -5.63 8.09
N PRO A 429 -1.42 -4.69 8.96
CA PRO A 429 -0.27 -3.80 8.76
C PRO A 429 1.11 -4.48 8.81
N MET A 430 1.22 -5.82 8.72
CA MET A 430 2.50 -6.55 8.82
C MET A 430 3.53 -6.15 7.75
N ALA A 431 3.09 -5.50 6.67
CA ALA A 431 3.94 -5.06 5.57
C ALA A 431 3.61 -3.64 5.08
N GLY A 432 2.77 -2.89 5.80
CA GLY A 432 2.33 -1.54 5.39
C GLY A 432 1.61 -1.49 4.03
N GLN A 433 1.08 -2.60 3.53
CA GLN A 433 0.61 -2.71 2.14
C GLN A 433 -0.79 -2.14 1.88
N GLY A 434 -1.60 -1.90 2.91
CA GLY A 434 -3.00 -1.49 2.72
C GLY A 434 -3.16 -0.26 1.83
N LEU A 435 -2.44 0.83 2.14
CA LEU A 435 -2.47 2.05 1.33
C LEU A 435 -1.79 1.86 -0.03
N ASN A 436 -0.72 1.07 -0.11
CA ASN A 436 -0.04 0.78 -1.39
C ASN A 436 -0.98 0.07 -2.38
N LEU A 437 -1.79 -0.88 -1.92
CA LEU A 437 -2.82 -1.52 -2.73
C LEU A 437 -3.90 -0.53 -3.18
N GLY A 438 -4.33 0.35 -2.27
CA GLY A 438 -5.30 1.40 -2.58
C GLY A 438 -4.81 2.35 -3.67
N LEU A 439 -3.55 2.78 -3.59
CA LEU A 439 -2.91 3.65 -4.59
C LEU A 439 -2.68 2.93 -5.92
N GLY A 440 -2.28 1.66 -5.91
CA GLY A 440 -2.22 0.87 -7.14
C GLY A 440 -3.58 0.68 -7.81
N ALA A 441 -4.68 0.64 -7.02
CA ALA A 441 -6.03 0.66 -7.57
C ALA A 441 -6.38 2.03 -8.17
N VAL A 442 -5.96 3.13 -7.56
CA VAL A 442 -6.13 4.48 -8.13
C VAL A 442 -5.46 4.56 -9.51
N GLU A 443 -4.20 4.18 -9.63
CA GLU A 443 -3.47 4.23 -10.90
C GLU A 443 -4.17 3.40 -11.99
N SER A 444 -4.54 2.15 -11.69
CA SER A 444 -5.25 1.28 -12.64
C SER A 444 -6.65 1.79 -13.02
N LEU A 445 -7.34 2.48 -12.11
CA LEU A 445 -8.65 3.07 -12.37
C LEU A 445 -8.51 4.30 -13.29
N VAL A 446 -7.55 5.18 -12.99
CA VAL A 446 -7.25 6.36 -13.82
C VAL A 446 -6.83 5.94 -15.22
N GLU A 447 -5.97 4.92 -15.36
CA GLU A 447 -5.60 4.36 -16.67
C GLU A 447 -6.84 3.93 -17.47
N SER A 448 -7.74 3.17 -16.85
CA SER A 448 -8.96 2.68 -17.50
C SER A 448 -9.88 3.82 -17.95
N ILE A 449 -9.99 4.90 -17.15
CA ILE A 449 -10.79 6.07 -17.49
C ILE A 449 -10.12 6.85 -18.63
N VAL A 450 -8.80 7.06 -18.57
CA VAL A 450 -8.03 7.73 -19.63
C VAL A 450 -8.14 6.98 -20.95
N GLU A 451 -8.01 5.65 -20.94
CA GLU A 451 -8.18 4.82 -22.13
C GLU A 451 -9.60 4.95 -22.71
N SER A 452 -10.62 4.98 -21.86
CA SER A 452 -12.02 5.14 -22.28
C SER A 452 -12.28 6.50 -22.92
N GLU A 453 -11.81 7.58 -22.29
CA GLU A 453 -11.92 8.94 -22.81
C GLU A 453 -11.15 9.11 -24.12
N ALA A 454 -9.96 8.51 -24.25
CA ALA A 454 -9.15 8.58 -25.46
C ALA A 454 -9.82 7.98 -26.70
N VAL A 455 -10.73 7.01 -26.52
CA VAL A 455 -11.54 6.43 -27.60
C VAL A 455 -12.95 7.03 -27.69
N GLY A 456 -13.26 8.06 -26.89
CA GLY A 456 -14.56 8.73 -26.87
C GLY A 456 -15.69 7.94 -26.23
N MET A 457 -15.36 6.94 -25.41
CA MET A 457 -16.33 6.09 -24.71
C MET A 457 -16.67 6.65 -23.32
N ASP A 458 -17.73 6.13 -22.70
CA ASP A 458 -18.09 6.50 -21.33
C ASP A 458 -16.96 6.16 -20.34
N VAL A 459 -16.76 6.98 -19.30
CA VAL A 459 -15.74 6.76 -18.25
C VAL A 459 -15.84 5.39 -17.57
N THR A 460 -16.98 4.73 -17.69
CA THR A 460 -17.24 3.38 -17.14
C THR A 460 -16.84 2.24 -18.07
N TYR A 461 -16.54 2.51 -19.35
CA TYR A 461 -16.29 1.48 -20.37
C TYR A 461 -15.09 0.59 -20.03
N GLY A 462 -14.01 1.17 -19.51
CA GLY A 462 -12.79 0.45 -19.15
C GLY A 462 -12.81 -0.28 -17.81
N LEU A 463 -13.89 -0.20 -17.01
CA LEU A 463 -13.88 -0.70 -15.63
C LEU A 463 -13.58 -2.21 -15.53
N ASP A 464 -14.03 -3.02 -16.48
CA ASP A 464 -13.71 -4.46 -16.53
C ASP A 464 -12.20 -4.74 -16.66
N SER A 465 -11.45 -3.84 -17.29
CA SER A 465 -9.99 -3.91 -17.38
C SER A 465 -9.35 -3.66 -16.00
N PHE A 466 -9.75 -2.57 -15.34
CA PHE A 466 -9.36 -2.25 -13.96
C PHE A 466 -9.61 -3.43 -13.01
N LEU A 467 -10.82 -4.01 -13.07
CA LEU A 467 -11.24 -5.09 -12.19
C LEU A 467 -10.40 -6.36 -12.38
N ARG A 468 -10.15 -6.76 -13.63
CA ARG A 468 -9.29 -7.92 -13.93
C ARG A 468 -7.86 -7.69 -13.45
N LYS A 469 -7.31 -6.49 -13.68
CA LYS A 469 -5.95 -6.14 -13.24
C LYS A 469 -5.80 -6.14 -11.72
N ARG A 470 -6.80 -5.67 -10.97
CA ARG A 470 -6.68 -5.44 -9.51
C ARG A 470 -7.22 -6.56 -8.64
N HIS A 471 -8.28 -7.26 -9.05
CA HIS A 471 -8.84 -8.34 -8.23
C HIS A 471 -7.81 -9.45 -7.97
N ALA A 472 -7.11 -9.90 -9.01
CA ALA A 472 -6.07 -10.92 -8.88
C ALA A 472 -4.84 -10.42 -8.11
N ALA A 473 -4.36 -9.22 -8.44
CA ALA A 473 -3.20 -8.62 -7.78
C ALA A 473 -3.45 -8.41 -6.28
N ASN A 474 -4.54 -7.75 -5.91
CA ASN A 474 -4.89 -7.49 -4.51
C ASN A 474 -5.14 -8.78 -3.73
N SER A 475 -5.89 -9.73 -4.32
CA SER A 475 -6.14 -11.02 -3.67
C SER A 475 -4.85 -11.80 -3.43
N SER A 476 -3.89 -11.75 -4.36
CA SER A 476 -2.60 -12.42 -4.18
C SER A 476 -1.78 -11.84 -3.03
N VAL A 477 -1.76 -10.51 -2.86
CA VAL A 477 -1.08 -9.84 -1.74
C VAL A 477 -1.76 -10.19 -0.42
N ILE A 478 -3.09 -10.11 -0.40
CA ILE A 478 -3.90 -10.43 0.79
C ILE A 478 -3.66 -11.88 1.22
N MET A 479 -3.71 -12.84 0.29
CA MET A 479 -3.43 -14.25 0.55
C MET A 479 -1.99 -14.48 0.99
N GLY A 480 -1.02 -13.79 0.38
CA GLY A 480 0.39 -13.87 0.78
C GLY A 480 0.63 -13.39 2.20
N ILE A 481 0.01 -12.27 2.59
CA ILE A 481 0.09 -11.74 3.95
C ILE A 481 -0.60 -12.68 4.94
N HIS A 482 -1.74 -13.27 4.56
CA HIS A 482 -2.42 -14.27 5.38
C HIS A 482 -1.55 -15.52 5.58
N ALA A 483 -0.95 -16.05 4.51
CA ALA A 483 -0.04 -17.18 4.60
C ALA A 483 1.17 -16.88 5.48
N LEU A 484 1.76 -15.68 5.37
CA LEU A 484 2.84 -15.23 6.25
C LEU A 484 2.34 -15.15 7.70
N HIS A 485 1.18 -14.56 7.95
CA HIS A 485 0.60 -14.53 9.29
C HIS A 485 0.50 -15.95 9.88
N GLU A 486 -0.07 -16.89 9.14
CA GLU A 486 -0.24 -18.27 9.60
C GLU A 486 1.11 -18.97 9.85
N ILE A 487 2.07 -18.86 8.92
CA ILE A 487 3.42 -19.44 9.07
C ILE A 487 4.12 -18.87 10.31
N PHE A 488 3.97 -17.57 10.58
CA PHE A 488 4.56 -16.92 11.74
C PHE A 488 3.71 -17.05 13.02
N ALA A 489 2.47 -17.53 12.92
CA ALA A 489 1.59 -17.75 14.07
C ALA A 489 1.85 -19.08 14.78
N VAL A 490 2.44 -20.08 14.11
CA VAL A 490 2.72 -21.42 14.67
C VAL A 490 3.87 -21.36 15.68
N GLN A 491 3.68 -21.93 16.88
CA GLN A 491 4.58 -21.77 18.03
C GLN A 491 5.15 -23.07 18.58
N ASP A 492 4.36 -24.16 18.53
CA ASP A 492 4.64 -25.38 19.30
C ASP A 492 4.80 -26.62 18.41
N ASN A 493 4.98 -26.40 17.10
CA ASN A 493 5.27 -27.46 16.14
C ASN A 493 6.73 -27.33 15.70
N VAL A 494 7.62 -28.05 16.40
CA VAL A 494 9.06 -28.06 16.14
C VAL A 494 9.38 -28.36 14.67
N PRO A 495 8.83 -29.41 14.04
CA PRO A 495 8.97 -29.63 12.59
C PRO A 495 8.68 -28.41 11.72
N LEU A 496 7.59 -27.71 11.99
CA LEU A 496 7.18 -26.55 11.19
C LEU A 496 8.08 -25.34 11.45
N MET A 497 8.62 -25.17 12.66
CA MET A 497 9.64 -24.16 12.96
C MET A 497 10.93 -24.40 12.16
N HIS A 498 11.37 -25.65 12.05
CA HIS A 498 12.51 -26.05 11.23
C HIS A 498 12.25 -25.80 9.74
N ALA A 499 11.08 -26.22 9.23
CA ALA A 499 10.69 -25.97 7.84
C ALA A 499 10.65 -24.48 7.50
N LYS A 500 10.13 -23.64 8.40
CA LYS A 500 10.13 -22.18 8.27
C LYS A 500 11.55 -21.60 8.24
N SER A 501 12.40 -22.03 9.18
CA SER A 501 13.81 -21.60 9.23
C SER A 501 14.55 -21.93 7.94
N PHE A 502 14.37 -23.16 7.44
CA PHE A 502 14.89 -23.58 6.15
C PHE A 502 14.37 -22.69 5.01
N GLY A 503 13.06 -22.46 4.94
CA GLY A 503 12.44 -21.60 3.94
C GLY A 503 13.01 -20.17 3.94
N MET A 504 13.19 -19.57 5.13
CA MET A 504 13.81 -18.25 5.27
C MET A 504 15.28 -18.24 4.84
N ASN A 505 16.06 -19.27 5.19
CA ASN A 505 17.45 -19.38 4.75
C ASN A 505 17.56 -19.53 3.22
N VAL A 506 16.71 -20.36 2.62
CA VAL A 506 16.61 -20.50 1.16
C VAL A 506 16.25 -19.16 0.52
N MET A 507 15.27 -18.43 1.06
CA MET A 507 14.90 -17.10 0.56
C MET A 507 16.05 -16.09 0.65
N GLN A 508 16.88 -16.17 1.69
CA GLN A 508 18.03 -15.28 1.84
C GLN A 508 19.14 -15.58 0.84
N GLN A 509 19.39 -16.87 0.57
CA GLN A 509 20.52 -17.35 -0.24
C GLN A 509 20.19 -17.37 -1.74
N VAL A 510 18.94 -17.64 -2.13
CA VAL A 510 18.52 -17.68 -3.53
C VAL A 510 18.24 -16.27 -4.04
N GLY A 511 19.27 -15.64 -4.62
CA GLY A 511 19.22 -14.28 -5.15
C GLY A 511 18.02 -13.99 -6.08
N PRO A 512 17.65 -14.86 -7.04
CA PRO A 512 16.45 -14.66 -7.87
C PRO A 512 15.14 -14.65 -7.07
N LEU A 513 15.00 -15.52 -6.06
CA LEU A 513 13.81 -15.57 -5.21
C LEU A 513 13.71 -14.31 -4.35
N ARG A 514 14.83 -13.92 -3.74
CA ARG A 514 14.97 -12.66 -3.00
C ARG A 514 14.54 -11.46 -3.85
N ARG A 515 15.02 -11.38 -5.09
CA ARG A 515 14.67 -10.34 -6.07
C ARG A 515 13.18 -10.23 -6.30
N ARG A 516 12.50 -11.36 -6.52
CA ARG A 516 11.04 -11.36 -6.76
C ARG A 516 10.25 -10.90 -5.54
N ILE A 517 10.68 -11.26 -4.33
CA ILE A 517 10.02 -10.83 -3.08
C ILE A 517 10.18 -9.33 -2.88
N VAL A 518 11.41 -8.81 -3.00
CA VAL A 518 11.67 -7.37 -2.86
C VAL A 518 10.89 -6.61 -3.94
N GLN A 519 10.93 -7.08 -5.19
CA GLN A 519 10.16 -6.48 -6.27
C GLN A 519 8.66 -6.44 -5.96
N ALA A 520 8.06 -7.54 -5.51
CA ALA A 520 6.65 -7.60 -5.12
C ALA A 520 6.31 -6.63 -3.97
N ALA A 521 7.21 -6.47 -2.99
CA ALA A 521 7.05 -5.54 -1.88
C ALA A 521 7.21 -4.06 -2.29
N THR A 522 8.03 -3.78 -3.30
CA THR A 522 8.32 -2.40 -3.79
C THR A 522 7.42 -1.94 -4.96
N GLN A 523 6.80 -2.86 -5.69
CA GLN A 523 6.02 -2.55 -6.90
C GLN A 523 4.53 -2.95 -6.79
N GLY A 524 4.03 -3.25 -5.58
CA GLY A 524 2.60 -3.53 -5.38
C GLY A 524 2.02 -4.48 -6.43
N VAL A 525 2.57 -5.70 -6.54
CA VAL A 525 2.15 -6.77 -7.47
C VAL A 525 1.66 -6.28 -8.85
N VAL A 526 2.63 -6.06 -9.73
CA VAL A 526 2.42 -6.11 -11.17
C VAL A 526 2.86 -7.51 -11.63
N PHE A 527 1.91 -8.32 -12.11
CA PHE A 527 2.16 -9.57 -12.83
C PHE A 527 2.10 -9.33 -14.33
#